data_AF-A0A1J1ADF7-F1
#
_entry.id   AF-A0A1J1ADF7-F1
#
_cell.length_a   1.000
_cell.length_b   1.000
_cell.length_c   1.000
_cell.angle_alpha   90.00
_cell.angle_beta   90.00
_cell.angle_gamma   90.00
#
_symmetry.space_group_name_H-M   'P 1'
#
loop_
_entity.id
_entity.type
_entity.pdbx_description
1 polymer ?
#
loop_
_entity_poly.entity_id
_entity_poly.type
_entity_poly.pdbx_seq_one_letter_code
_entity_poly.pdbx_strand_id
1 'polypeptide(L)'
;MDVTDVSVTLGSVQALDSVSLEVEQGEFLGVIGPNGAGKTTLLRTISGVLTPSGGTVTVDGQDITDLPSKASSRLVAVVPQETSLAFDFTVREVVEMGRTPYRNRLTLESSADEEMVTQALERTRTAGFADRAIGEVSGGERQRVLLARALAQDTPVLLLDEPTASLDINHQIRTLELVKSLVEAGKTIMAPIHDLNLAAHYCDRLLLLADGKRTALGSPDEVLTESNLEAAFGTDAVVTNNPVTGSVYVMALPDGARDRDGPHVHVIGGGGAAARLLYLLAASGYQVTTGALNEGDADVETARMLGIDAVTLEPYAPIDEASAEKVKEEVESAAVTVIPDLAIGHGNLPNLRAAAHADNLILVEDRPFEERNYAGVRGEERYHSLRERGTVVESRNVLEAVESAIESS
;
A
#
# COMPACT_ATOMS: atom_id res chain seq x y z
N MET A 1 -1.37 3.15 -25.91
CA MET A 1 -0.14 2.31 -26.04
C MET A 1 -0.59 0.91 -25.79
N ASP A 2 -0.27 0.01 -26.71
CA ASP A 2 -0.86 -1.33 -26.71
C ASP A 2 0.25 -2.36 -26.75
N VAL A 3 0.11 -3.39 -25.91
CA VAL A 3 1.01 -4.54 -25.83
C VAL A 3 0.14 -5.75 -26.12
N THR A 4 0.48 -6.52 -27.15
CA THR A 4 -0.32 -7.68 -27.58
C THR A 4 0.54 -8.94 -27.54
N ASP A 5 0.17 -9.85 -26.65
CA ASP A 5 0.72 -11.20 -26.45
C ASP A 5 2.25 -11.23 -26.37
N VAL A 6 2.83 -10.24 -25.68
CA VAL A 6 4.28 -10.09 -25.59
C VAL A 6 4.89 -11.19 -24.72
N SER A 7 5.83 -11.92 -25.33
CA SER A 7 6.64 -12.93 -24.68
C SER A 7 8.12 -12.60 -24.81
N VAL A 8 8.89 -12.77 -23.74
CA VAL A 8 10.33 -12.50 -23.72
C VAL A 8 11.06 -13.66 -23.05
N THR A 9 12.06 -14.21 -23.75
CA THR A 9 12.93 -15.27 -23.24
C THR A 9 14.35 -14.75 -23.06
N LEU A 10 14.90 -14.86 -21.85
CA LEU A 10 16.28 -14.48 -21.51
C LEU A 10 17.07 -15.74 -21.14
N GLY A 11 17.87 -16.23 -22.08
CA GLY A 11 18.56 -17.51 -21.92
C GLY A 11 17.56 -18.67 -21.83
N SER A 12 17.52 -19.35 -20.69
CA SER A 12 16.56 -20.44 -20.42
C SER A 12 15.33 -20.00 -19.64
N VAL A 13 15.23 -18.72 -19.27
CA VAL A 13 14.13 -18.19 -18.44
C VAL A 13 13.13 -17.47 -19.34
N GLN A 14 11.87 -17.91 -19.30
CA GLN A 14 10.76 -17.15 -19.88
C GLN A 14 10.39 -16.02 -18.91
N ALA A 15 10.86 -14.82 -19.22
CA ALA A 15 10.70 -13.65 -18.36
C ALA A 15 9.32 -12.98 -18.51
N LEU A 16 8.70 -13.10 -19.68
CA LEU A 16 7.31 -12.71 -19.94
C LEU A 16 6.64 -13.80 -20.80
N ASP A 17 5.37 -14.09 -20.49
CA ASP A 17 4.55 -15.10 -21.17
C ASP A 17 3.20 -14.50 -21.59
N SER A 18 3.09 -14.12 -22.87
CA SER A 18 1.89 -13.60 -23.52
C SER A 18 1.19 -12.48 -22.74
N VAL A 19 1.95 -11.46 -22.35
CA VAL A 19 1.42 -10.30 -21.63
C VAL A 19 0.73 -9.34 -22.61
N SER A 20 -0.53 -9.02 -22.31
CA SER A 20 -1.35 -8.08 -23.08
C SER A 20 -1.91 -6.97 -22.17
N LEU A 21 -1.78 -5.71 -22.58
CA LEU A 21 -2.30 -4.55 -21.85
C LEU A 21 -2.47 -3.36 -22.79
N GLU A 22 -3.32 -2.42 -22.38
CA GLU A 22 -3.55 -1.14 -23.05
C GLU A 22 -3.44 -0.03 -22.00
N VAL A 23 -2.74 1.04 -22.37
CA VAL A 23 -2.60 2.29 -21.58
C VAL A 23 -3.14 3.44 -22.40
N GLU A 24 -4.19 4.05 -21.87
CA GLU A 24 -4.89 5.18 -22.45
C GLU A 24 -4.05 6.46 -22.39
N GLN A 25 -4.36 7.40 -23.28
CA GLN A 25 -3.69 8.70 -23.27
C GLN A 25 -4.00 9.45 -21.97
N GLY A 26 -2.97 9.93 -21.28
CA GLY A 26 -3.14 10.63 -20.01
C GLY A 26 -3.50 9.71 -18.85
N GLU A 27 -3.21 8.42 -18.95
CA GLU A 27 -3.33 7.44 -17.87
C GLU A 27 -1.98 7.25 -17.14
N PHE A 28 -2.04 7.09 -15.82
CA PHE A 28 -0.95 6.57 -15.02
C PHE A 28 -1.17 5.10 -14.66
N LEU A 29 -0.49 4.19 -15.37
CA LEU A 29 -0.51 2.76 -15.09
C LEU A 29 0.64 2.35 -14.15
N GLY A 30 0.30 1.92 -12.94
CA GLY A 30 1.26 1.32 -12.01
C GLY A 30 1.52 -0.15 -12.33
N VAL A 31 2.78 -0.60 -12.28
CA VAL A 31 3.12 -2.02 -12.45
C VAL A 31 3.57 -2.58 -11.09
N ILE A 32 2.79 -3.51 -10.55
CA ILE A 32 3.04 -4.16 -9.26
C ILE A 32 3.31 -5.65 -9.47
N GLY A 33 3.88 -6.30 -8.46
CA GLY A 33 4.19 -7.73 -8.47
C GLY A 33 5.47 -8.06 -7.71
N PRO A 34 5.74 -9.34 -7.42
CA PRO A 34 6.94 -9.75 -6.70
C PRO A 34 8.22 -9.48 -7.49
N ASN A 35 9.36 -9.62 -6.81
CA ASN A 35 10.66 -9.58 -7.46
C ASN A 35 10.78 -10.72 -8.46
N GLY A 36 11.34 -10.44 -9.63
CA GLY A 36 11.44 -11.43 -10.71
C GLY A 36 10.18 -11.61 -11.56
N ALA A 37 9.07 -10.94 -11.27
CA ALA A 37 7.82 -11.05 -12.04
C ALA A 37 7.89 -10.55 -13.49
N GLY A 38 9.00 -9.94 -13.92
CA GLY A 38 9.17 -9.45 -15.29
C GLY A 38 8.91 -7.94 -15.49
N LYS A 39 8.67 -7.16 -14.43
CA LYS A 39 8.37 -5.71 -14.50
C LYS A 39 9.41 -4.91 -15.32
N THR A 40 10.69 -5.02 -14.97
CA THR A 40 11.79 -4.35 -15.70
C THR A 40 11.92 -4.89 -17.13
N THR A 41 11.68 -6.18 -17.35
CA THR A 41 11.68 -6.77 -18.70
C THR A 41 10.57 -6.19 -19.56
N LEU A 42 9.37 -5.99 -19.00
CA LEU A 42 8.25 -5.36 -19.69
C LEU A 42 8.60 -3.92 -20.08
N LEU A 43 9.12 -3.11 -19.15
CA LEU A 43 9.56 -1.74 -19.44
C LEU A 43 10.65 -1.68 -20.52
N ARG A 44 11.62 -2.60 -20.47
CA ARG A 44 12.68 -2.69 -21.49
C ARG A 44 12.14 -3.11 -22.85
N THR A 45 11.09 -3.91 -22.89
CA THR A 45 10.43 -4.31 -24.14
C THR A 45 9.63 -3.14 -24.71
N ILE A 46 8.87 -2.44 -23.87
CA ILE A 46 8.10 -1.24 -24.26
C ILE A 46 9.00 -0.07 -24.66
N SER A 47 10.22 0.03 -24.15
CA SER A 47 11.18 1.05 -24.61
C SER A 47 11.90 0.68 -25.91
N GLY A 48 11.71 -0.53 -26.44
CA GLY A 48 12.43 -1.05 -27.60
C GLY A 48 13.89 -1.40 -27.31
N VAL A 49 14.29 -1.51 -26.03
CA VAL A 49 15.62 -1.97 -25.61
C VAL A 49 15.74 -3.49 -25.75
N LEU A 50 14.65 -4.21 -25.50
CA LEU A 50 14.55 -5.65 -25.71
C LEU A 50 13.53 -5.94 -26.81
N THR A 51 13.95 -6.71 -27.81
CA THR A 51 13.03 -7.25 -28.82
C THR A 51 12.27 -8.43 -28.23
N PRO A 52 10.93 -8.44 -28.27
CA PRO A 52 10.16 -9.58 -27.79
C PRO A 52 10.41 -10.82 -28.65
N SER A 53 10.33 -11.99 -28.03
CA SER A 53 10.36 -13.28 -28.73
C SER A 53 9.03 -13.64 -29.41
N GLY A 54 7.95 -12.96 -29.04
CA GLY A 54 6.64 -13.05 -29.66
C GLY A 54 5.75 -11.89 -29.20
N GLY A 55 4.70 -11.61 -29.97
CA GLY A 55 3.83 -10.45 -29.73
C GLY A 55 4.40 -9.13 -30.26
N THR A 56 3.66 -8.05 -30.05
CA THR A 56 3.96 -6.71 -30.59
C THR A 56 3.70 -5.63 -29.56
N VAL A 57 4.42 -4.50 -29.68
CA VAL A 57 4.17 -3.30 -28.89
C VAL A 57 3.92 -2.14 -29.84
N THR A 58 2.81 -1.44 -29.67
CA THR A 58 2.44 -0.27 -30.48
C THR A 58 2.31 0.99 -29.63
N VAL A 59 2.94 2.07 -30.09
CA VAL A 59 2.83 3.41 -29.50
C VAL A 59 2.43 4.38 -30.59
N ASP A 60 1.32 5.10 -30.37
CA ASP A 60 0.76 6.04 -31.35
C ASP A 60 0.53 5.38 -32.74
N GLY A 61 0.03 4.14 -32.72
CA GLY A 61 -0.22 3.33 -33.93
C GLY A 61 1.03 2.79 -34.63
N GLN A 62 2.23 3.03 -34.10
CA GLN A 62 3.48 2.54 -34.68
C GLN A 62 4.01 1.35 -33.87
N ASP A 63 4.31 0.24 -34.57
CA ASP A 63 4.97 -0.91 -33.96
C ASP A 63 6.42 -0.55 -33.61
N ILE A 64 6.73 -0.48 -32.31
CA ILE A 64 8.05 -0.10 -31.83
C ILE A 64 9.08 -1.23 -31.90
N THR A 65 8.64 -2.48 -32.06
CA THR A 65 9.53 -3.65 -32.02
C THR A 65 10.51 -3.68 -33.20
N ASP A 66 10.09 -3.12 -34.33
CA ASP A 66 10.89 -3.03 -35.57
C ASP A 66 11.50 -1.64 -35.80
N LEU A 67 11.27 -0.67 -34.91
CA LEU A 67 11.78 0.68 -35.10
C LEU A 67 13.28 0.77 -34.75
N PRO A 68 14.07 1.53 -35.53
CA PRO A 68 15.40 1.92 -35.12
C PRO A 68 15.35 2.66 -33.77
N SER A 69 16.34 2.45 -32.90
CA SER A 69 16.41 3.07 -31.56
C SER A 69 16.15 4.58 -31.54
N LYS A 70 16.60 5.32 -32.56
CA LYS A 70 16.32 6.77 -32.67
C LYS A 70 14.84 7.11 -32.86
N ALA A 71 14.10 6.27 -33.59
CA ALA A 71 12.67 6.44 -33.83
C ALA A 71 11.86 6.00 -32.62
N SER A 72 12.19 4.86 -31.99
CA SER A 72 11.52 4.43 -30.75
C SER A 72 11.72 5.44 -29.61
N SER A 73 12.90 6.05 -29.52
CA SER A 73 13.19 7.13 -28.56
C SER A 73 12.38 8.42 -28.81
N ARG A 74 11.64 8.56 -29.92
CA ARG A 74 10.71 9.69 -30.09
C ARG A 74 9.28 9.35 -29.64
N LEU A 75 9.00 8.07 -29.40
CA LEU A 75 7.71 7.56 -28.94
C LEU A 75 7.73 7.28 -27.44
N VAL A 76 8.86 6.81 -26.91
CA VAL A 76 8.99 6.40 -25.51
C VAL A 76 10.24 7.04 -24.91
N ALA A 77 10.09 7.70 -23.76
CA ALA A 77 11.19 8.17 -22.94
C ALA A 77 11.24 7.35 -21.65
N VAL A 78 12.44 7.07 -21.16
CA VAL A 78 12.66 6.26 -19.95
C VAL A 78 13.41 7.09 -18.92
N VAL A 79 12.89 7.13 -17.71
CA VAL A 79 13.59 7.63 -16.52
C VAL A 79 14.17 6.42 -15.80
N PRO A 80 15.49 6.20 -15.84
CA PRO A 80 16.11 5.07 -15.16
C PRO A 80 16.16 5.28 -13.65
N GLN A 81 16.20 4.18 -12.90
CA GLN A 81 16.35 4.17 -11.43
C GLN A 81 17.67 4.82 -10.98
N GLU A 82 18.78 4.52 -11.66
CA GLU A 82 20.09 5.08 -11.36
C GLU A 82 20.73 5.69 -12.61
N THR A 83 21.32 6.87 -12.45
CA THR A 83 22.26 7.45 -13.42
C THR A 83 23.59 7.71 -12.74
N SER A 84 24.59 6.90 -13.07
CA SER A 84 25.99 7.25 -12.81
C SER A 84 26.45 8.19 -13.92
N LEU A 85 26.53 9.49 -13.63
CA LEU A 85 27.17 10.45 -14.52
C LEU A 85 28.64 10.54 -14.12
N ALA A 86 29.52 10.07 -15.01
CA ALA A 86 30.95 10.04 -14.78
C ALA A 86 31.63 11.43 -14.92
N PHE A 87 30.89 12.44 -15.37
CA PHE A 87 31.39 13.79 -15.66
C PHE A 87 30.54 14.84 -14.97
N ASP A 88 31.16 16.00 -14.73
CA ASP A 88 30.57 17.13 -14.01
C ASP A 88 29.69 17.98 -14.93
N PHE A 89 28.55 17.43 -15.34
CA PHE A 89 27.55 18.15 -16.11
C PHE A 89 26.67 19.02 -15.21
N THR A 90 26.32 20.20 -15.70
CA THR A 90 25.26 21.03 -15.12
C THR A 90 23.90 20.35 -15.28
N VAL A 91 22.95 20.70 -14.42
CA VAL A 91 21.56 20.23 -14.54
C VAL A 91 20.96 20.55 -15.91
N ARG A 92 21.23 21.74 -16.45
CA ARG A 92 20.79 22.14 -17.80
C ARG A 92 21.32 21.21 -18.87
N GLU A 93 22.63 20.95 -18.88
CA GLU A 93 23.26 20.05 -19.85
C GLU A 93 22.67 18.63 -19.78
N VAL A 94 22.39 18.13 -18.56
CA VAL A 94 21.73 16.83 -18.37
C VAL A 94 20.33 16.83 -19.00
N VAL A 95 19.56 17.90 -18.86
CA VAL A 95 18.23 18.00 -19.46
C VAL A 95 18.29 18.13 -20.98
N GLU A 96 19.26 18.88 -21.50
CA GLU A 96 19.53 19.01 -22.95
C GLU A 96 19.83 17.66 -23.62
N MET A 97 20.43 16.70 -22.90
CA MET A 97 20.63 15.34 -23.40
C MET A 97 19.31 14.65 -23.78
N GLY A 98 18.17 15.07 -23.23
CA GLY A 98 16.83 14.61 -23.65
C GLY A 98 16.53 14.91 -25.12
N ARG A 99 17.17 15.93 -25.71
CA ARG A 99 16.98 16.31 -27.12
C ARG A 99 17.81 15.48 -28.11
N THR A 100 18.62 14.54 -27.62
CA THR A 100 19.49 13.69 -28.46
C THR A 100 18.76 13.00 -29.63
N PRO A 101 17.52 12.45 -29.47
CA PRO A 101 16.79 11.85 -30.59
C PRO A 101 16.40 12.81 -31.72
N TYR A 102 16.41 14.12 -31.48
CA TYR A 102 16.07 15.15 -32.49
C TYR A 102 17.30 15.75 -33.16
N ARG A 103 18.47 15.66 -32.50
CA ARG A 103 19.74 16.16 -33.05
C ARG A 103 20.30 15.21 -34.13
N ASN A 104 20.83 15.77 -35.21
CA ASN A 104 21.71 15.05 -36.15
C ASN A 104 23.14 15.59 -36.00
N ARG A 105 24.15 14.87 -36.51
CA ARG A 105 25.58 15.27 -36.45
C ARG A 105 25.89 16.66 -37.01
N LEU A 106 24.97 17.25 -37.79
CA LEU A 106 25.10 18.55 -38.44
C LEU A 106 24.10 19.59 -37.92
N THR A 107 23.24 19.23 -36.97
CA THR A 107 22.21 20.14 -36.45
C THR A 107 22.80 20.92 -35.29
N LEU A 108 22.92 22.24 -35.48
CA LEU A 108 23.13 23.17 -34.37
C LEU A 108 21.89 23.17 -33.48
N GLU A 109 22.06 23.54 -32.21
CA GLU A 109 20.96 23.68 -31.26
C GLU A 109 19.90 24.62 -31.83
N SER A 110 18.65 24.16 -31.84
CA SER A 110 17.52 24.94 -32.35
C SER A 110 16.83 25.68 -31.20
N SER A 111 16.22 26.82 -31.50
CA SER A 111 15.40 27.56 -30.51
C SER A 111 14.24 26.70 -29.97
N ALA A 112 13.75 25.75 -30.76
CA ALA A 112 12.74 24.78 -30.32
C ALA A 112 13.28 23.79 -29.28
N ASP A 113 14.55 23.35 -29.41
CA ASP A 113 15.16 22.48 -28.40
C ASP A 113 15.37 23.21 -27.07
N GLU A 114 15.80 24.48 -27.13
CA GLU A 114 15.97 25.35 -25.96
C GLU A 114 14.64 25.60 -25.24
N GLU A 115 13.55 25.80 -26.00
CA GLU A 115 12.21 25.95 -25.44
C GLU A 115 11.75 24.67 -24.73
N MET A 116 11.93 23.50 -25.34
CA MET A 116 11.57 22.20 -24.71
C MET A 116 12.35 21.95 -23.42
N VAL A 117 13.65 22.26 -23.40
CA VAL A 117 14.50 22.15 -22.20
C VAL A 117 14.02 23.10 -21.11
N THR A 118 13.71 24.35 -21.46
CA THR A 118 13.25 25.36 -20.50
C THR A 118 11.90 24.96 -19.89
N GLN A 119 10.94 24.55 -20.71
CA GLN A 119 9.64 24.06 -20.24
C GLN A 119 9.79 22.82 -19.34
N ALA A 120 10.69 21.91 -19.67
CA ALA A 120 10.95 20.73 -18.84
C ALA A 120 11.51 21.11 -17.47
N LEU A 121 12.49 22.01 -17.41
CA LEU A 121 13.08 22.54 -16.16
C LEU A 121 12.04 23.25 -15.29
N GLU A 122 11.10 23.97 -15.90
CA GLU A 122 10.01 24.66 -15.20
C GLU A 122 9.01 23.66 -14.61
N ARG A 123 8.53 22.71 -15.42
CA ARG A 123 7.54 21.70 -15.00
C ARG A 123 8.02 20.84 -13.84
N THR A 124 9.31 20.52 -13.79
CA THR A 124 9.90 19.73 -12.70
C THR A 124 10.49 20.59 -11.57
N ARG A 125 10.32 21.92 -11.63
CA ARG A 125 10.81 22.87 -10.63
C ARG A 125 12.32 22.75 -10.39
N THR A 126 13.09 22.57 -11.47
CA THR A 126 14.56 22.49 -11.43
C THR A 126 15.25 23.70 -12.07
N ALA A 127 14.49 24.63 -12.67
CA ALA A 127 15.03 25.84 -13.27
C ALA A 127 15.91 26.68 -12.31
N GLY A 128 15.54 26.75 -11.03
CA GLY A 128 16.28 27.53 -10.02
C GLY A 128 17.68 27.01 -9.67
N PHE A 129 18.05 25.82 -10.14
CA PHE A 129 19.38 25.24 -9.96
C PHE A 129 19.94 24.63 -11.25
N ALA A 130 19.48 25.11 -12.41
CA ALA A 130 19.88 24.58 -13.71
C ALA A 130 21.39 24.67 -13.97
N ASP A 131 22.08 25.66 -13.40
CA ASP A 131 23.52 25.88 -13.59
C ASP A 131 24.39 25.13 -12.56
N ARG A 132 23.79 24.46 -11.57
CA ARG A 132 24.53 23.65 -10.59
C ARG A 132 24.98 22.33 -11.22
N ALA A 133 26.11 21.82 -10.75
CA ALA A 133 26.57 20.50 -11.12
C ALA A 133 25.60 19.43 -10.60
N ILE A 134 25.33 18.40 -11.40
CA ILE A 134 24.45 17.29 -11.05
C ILE A 134 24.97 16.46 -9.85
N GLY A 135 26.28 16.54 -9.59
CA GLY A 135 26.92 15.96 -8.42
C GLY A 135 26.57 16.68 -7.11
N GLU A 136 26.17 17.95 -7.18
CA GLU A 136 25.95 18.82 -6.01
C GLU A 136 24.49 18.85 -5.55
N VAL A 137 23.56 18.32 -6.35
CA VAL A 137 22.14 18.29 -6.00
C VAL A 137 21.79 17.07 -5.15
N SER A 138 20.79 17.19 -4.30
CA SER A 138 20.26 16.08 -3.48
C SER A 138 19.69 14.96 -4.35
N GLY A 139 19.50 13.76 -3.78
CA GLY A 139 18.91 12.63 -4.51
C GLY A 139 17.51 12.93 -5.07
N GLY A 140 16.64 13.58 -4.28
CA GLY A 140 15.32 13.99 -4.74
C GLY A 140 15.34 15.10 -5.80
N GLU A 141 16.33 16.02 -5.76
CA GLU A 141 16.54 17.00 -6.84
C GLU A 141 17.02 16.30 -8.12
N ARG A 142 17.97 15.37 -8.01
CA ARG A 142 18.47 14.57 -9.13
C ARG A 142 17.33 13.83 -9.82
N GLN A 143 16.40 13.22 -9.08
CA GLN A 143 15.25 12.55 -9.66
C GLN A 143 14.37 13.50 -10.50
N ARG A 144 14.14 14.72 -10.02
CA ARG A 144 13.41 15.75 -10.79
C ARG A 144 14.16 16.20 -12.04
N VAL A 145 15.50 16.22 -12.00
CA VAL A 145 16.33 16.49 -13.18
C VAL A 145 16.21 15.37 -14.21
N LEU A 146 16.18 14.11 -13.79
CA LEU A 146 15.99 12.97 -14.69
C LEU A 146 14.59 12.97 -15.32
N LEU A 147 13.55 13.32 -14.54
CA LEU A 147 12.21 13.58 -15.07
C LEU A 147 12.23 14.73 -16.09
N ALA A 148 12.92 15.83 -15.81
CA ALA A 148 13.04 16.95 -16.76
C ALA A 148 13.73 16.52 -18.04
N ARG A 149 14.83 15.75 -17.95
CA ARG A 149 15.51 15.21 -19.12
C ARG A 149 14.57 14.39 -20.00
N ALA A 150 13.76 13.51 -19.40
CA ALA A 150 12.81 12.70 -20.14
C ALA A 150 11.65 13.53 -20.71
N LEU A 151 11.18 14.55 -19.99
CA LEU A 151 10.17 15.48 -20.50
C LEU A 151 10.68 16.35 -21.65
N ALA A 152 11.94 16.77 -21.61
CA ALA A 152 12.56 17.50 -22.70
C ALA A 152 12.60 16.68 -23.99
N GLN A 153 12.59 15.34 -23.91
CA GLN A 153 12.48 14.44 -25.07
C GLN A 153 11.10 14.51 -25.76
N ASP A 154 10.10 15.08 -25.10
CA ASP A 154 8.74 15.29 -25.59
C ASP A 154 8.12 14.08 -26.29
N THR A 155 8.05 12.97 -25.56
CA THR A 155 7.45 11.72 -26.05
C THR A 155 5.99 11.60 -25.60
N PRO A 156 5.16 10.82 -26.32
CA PRO A 156 3.79 10.50 -25.90
C PRO A 156 3.74 9.60 -24.66
N VAL A 157 4.72 8.70 -24.49
CA VAL A 157 4.80 7.78 -23.35
C VAL A 157 6.07 8.03 -22.54
N LEU A 158 5.92 8.05 -21.21
CA LEU A 158 6.99 8.10 -20.25
C LEU A 158 7.00 6.81 -19.41
N LEU A 159 8.13 6.11 -19.40
CA LEU A 159 8.37 4.97 -18.52
C LEU A 159 9.26 5.41 -17.35
N LEU A 160 8.86 5.11 -16.13
CA LEU A 160 9.65 5.40 -14.94
C LEU A 160 10.11 4.10 -14.32
N ASP A 161 11.40 3.80 -14.35
CA ASP A 161 11.97 2.59 -13.73
C ASP A 161 12.20 2.85 -12.24
N GLU A 162 11.28 2.38 -11.40
CA GLU A 162 11.28 2.53 -9.94
C GLU A 162 11.52 3.98 -9.44
N PRO A 163 10.62 4.94 -9.75
CA PRO A 163 10.83 6.36 -9.49
C PRO A 163 10.92 6.74 -8.00
N THR A 164 10.54 5.83 -7.11
CA THR A 164 10.51 6.01 -5.65
C THR A 164 11.61 5.24 -4.92
N ALA A 165 12.41 4.45 -5.63
CA ALA A 165 13.46 3.66 -5.02
C ALA A 165 14.53 4.54 -4.37
N SER A 166 15.03 4.12 -3.20
CA SER A 166 16.11 4.80 -2.47
C SER A 166 15.82 6.25 -2.05
N LEU A 167 14.56 6.69 -2.11
CA LEU A 167 14.10 7.99 -1.64
C LEU A 167 13.44 7.87 -0.26
N ASP A 168 13.56 8.90 0.57
CA ASP A 168 12.74 9.02 1.77
C ASP A 168 11.27 9.30 1.43
N ILE A 169 10.39 9.11 2.41
CA ILE A 169 8.92 9.23 2.25
C ILE A 169 8.52 10.59 1.66
N ASN A 170 9.17 11.69 2.08
CA ASN A 170 8.83 13.02 1.59
C ASN A 170 9.17 13.17 0.10
N HIS A 171 10.35 12.68 -0.30
CA HIS A 171 10.80 12.70 -1.68
C HIS A 171 10.01 11.74 -2.58
N GLN A 172 9.58 10.58 -2.07
CA GLN A 172 8.68 9.66 -2.79
C GLN A 172 7.35 10.36 -3.13
N ILE A 173 6.70 10.94 -2.12
CA ILE A 173 5.42 11.66 -2.28
C ILE A 173 5.56 12.79 -3.30
N ARG A 174 6.56 13.69 -3.13
CA ARG A 174 6.76 14.81 -4.08
C ARG A 174 7.02 14.34 -5.52
N THR A 175 7.67 13.19 -5.68
CA THR A 175 7.94 12.63 -7.01
C THR A 175 6.63 12.12 -7.63
N LEU A 176 5.81 11.40 -6.88
CA LEU A 176 4.52 10.90 -7.35
C LEU A 176 3.50 12.03 -7.59
N GLU A 177 3.50 13.08 -6.77
CA GLU A 177 2.71 14.30 -7.01
C GLU A 177 3.11 15.00 -8.32
N LEU A 178 4.42 15.10 -8.58
CA LEU A 178 4.92 15.64 -9.85
C LEU A 178 4.46 14.76 -11.01
N VAL A 179 4.61 13.45 -10.90
CA VAL A 179 4.14 12.49 -11.92
C VAL A 179 2.65 12.65 -12.17
N LYS A 180 1.81 12.76 -11.11
CA LYS A 180 0.38 12.98 -11.25
C LYS A 180 0.06 14.28 -11.98
N SER A 181 0.77 15.38 -11.67
CA SER A 181 0.57 16.66 -12.38
C SER A 181 0.94 16.60 -13.87
N LEU A 182 1.88 15.72 -14.25
CA LEU A 182 2.23 15.50 -15.66
C LEU A 182 1.14 14.71 -16.39
N VAL A 183 0.52 13.75 -15.70
CA VAL A 183 -0.61 12.95 -16.19
C VAL A 183 -1.83 13.84 -16.40
N GLU A 184 -2.14 14.72 -15.43
CA GLU A 184 -3.18 15.75 -15.56
C GLU A 184 -2.91 16.73 -16.70
N ALA A 185 -1.64 16.97 -17.04
CA ALA A 185 -1.22 17.73 -18.22
C ALA A 185 -1.24 16.92 -19.53
N GLY A 186 -1.76 15.68 -19.52
CA GLY A 186 -1.99 14.82 -20.68
C GLY A 186 -0.83 13.88 -21.03
N LYS A 187 0.17 13.69 -20.17
CA LYS A 187 1.23 12.70 -20.40
C LYS A 187 0.78 11.30 -19.97
N THR A 188 1.11 10.30 -20.79
CA THR A 188 0.86 8.89 -20.49
C THR A 188 2.06 8.30 -19.78
N ILE A 189 1.85 7.69 -18.61
CA ILE A 189 2.95 7.24 -17.75
C ILE A 189 2.74 5.78 -17.33
N MET A 190 3.81 4.99 -17.37
CA MET A 190 3.86 3.67 -16.76
C MET A 190 5.06 3.57 -15.81
N ALA A 191 4.85 3.06 -14.60
CA ALA A 191 5.92 2.92 -13.62
C ALA A 191 5.75 1.67 -12.74
N PRO A 192 6.80 0.87 -12.53
CA PRO A 192 6.83 -0.08 -11.44
C PRO A 192 6.83 0.65 -10.09
N ILE A 193 5.92 0.26 -9.20
CA ILE A 193 5.82 0.81 -7.84
C ILE A 193 5.79 -0.37 -6.88
N HIS A 194 6.73 -0.40 -5.93
CA HIS A 194 6.84 -1.49 -4.95
C HIS A 194 5.90 -1.34 -3.77
N ASP A 195 5.62 -0.10 -3.36
CA ASP A 195 4.67 0.17 -2.29
C ASP A 195 3.24 0.14 -2.84
N LEU A 196 2.48 -0.88 -2.44
CA LEU A 196 1.11 -1.09 -2.90
C LEU A 196 0.17 0.06 -2.51
N ASN A 197 0.40 0.71 -1.36
CA ASN A 197 -0.42 1.83 -0.89
C ASN A 197 -0.13 3.10 -1.70
N LEU A 198 1.13 3.35 -2.05
CA LEU A 198 1.48 4.44 -2.98
C LEU A 198 0.91 4.17 -4.38
N ALA A 199 1.00 2.93 -4.87
CA ALA A 199 0.43 2.56 -6.16
C ALA A 199 -1.09 2.77 -6.17
N ALA A 200 -1.80 2.33 -5.13
CA ALA A 200 -3.23 2.52 -4.97
C ALA A 200 -3.66 3.99 -4.91
N HIS A 201 -2.81 4.85 -4.36
CA HIS A 201 -3.14 6.26 -4.16
C HIS A 201 -2.91 7.11 -5.41
N TYR A 202 -1.86 6.84 -6.19
CA TYR A 202 -1.44 7.72 -7.29
C TYR A 202 -1.81 7.21 -8.68
N CYS A 203 -1.88 5.89 -8.89
CA CYS A 203 -2.14 5.31 -10.21
C CYS A 203 -3.63 5.26 -10.51
N ASP A 204 -3.97 5.49 -11.78
CA ASP A 204 -5.36 5.38 -12.26
C ASP A 204 -5.76 3.91 -12.40
N ARG A 205 -4.81 3.07 -12.84
CA ARG A 205 -4.95 1.62 -12.95
C ARG A 205 -3.67 0.93 -12.50
N LEU A 206 -3.78 -0.35 -12.17
CA LEU A 206 -2.67 -1.21 -11.79
C LEU A 206 -2.60 -2.43 -12.69
N LEU A 207 -1.39 -2.82 -13.05
CA LEU A 207 -1.05 -4.10 -13.65
C LEU A 207 -0.35 -4.95 -12.60
N LEU A 208 -0.97 -6.07 -12.21
CA LEU A 208 -0.33 -7.08 -11.38
C LEU A 208 0.33 -8.15 -12.25
N LEU A 209 1.65 -8.20 -12.20
CA LEU A 209 2.46 -9.23 -12.82
C LEU A 209 2.92 -10.27 -11.79
N ALA A 210 2.77 -11.55 -12.10
CA ALA A 210 3.37 -12.66 -11.36
C ALA A 210 3.83 -13.74 -12.34
N ASP A 211 5.00 -14.33 -12.09
CA ASP A 211 5.58 -15.40 -12.93
C ASP A 211 5.60 -15.07 -14.45
N GLY A 212 5.89 -13.81 -14.80
CA GLY A 212 5.95 -13.34 -16.17
C GLY A 212 4.58 -13.18 -16.85
N LYS A 213 3.48 -13.33 -16.12
CA LYS A 213 2.10 -13.25 -16.62
C LYS A 213 1.35 -12.08 -16.02
N ARG A 214 0.34 -11.60 -16.75
CA ARG A 214 -0.67 -10.68 -16.22
C ARG A 214 -1.67 -11.45 -15.36
N THR A 215 -1.62 -11.24 -14.05
CA THR A 215 -2.57 -11.81 -13.09
C THR A 215 -3.85 -10.97 -13.04
N ALA A 216 -3.72 -9.64 -12.98
CA ALA A 216 -4.84 -8.71 -12.95
C ALA A 216 -4.46 -7.37 -13.62
N LEU A 217 -5.47 -6.68 -14.15
CA LEU A 217 -5.33 -5.34 -14.74
C LEU A 217 -6.66 -4.61 -14.58
N GLY A 218 -6.66 -3.46 -13.91
CA GLY A 218 -7.89 -2.76 -13.54
C GLY A 218 -7.62 -1.56 -12.63
N SER A 219 -8.66 -1.01 -12.02
CA SER A 219 -8.52 -0.01 -10.96
C SER A 219 -7.83 -0.60 -9.72
N PRO A 220 -7.32 0.24 -8.80
CA PRO A 220 -6.72 -0.25 -7.56
C PRO A 220 -7.61 -1.23 -6.76
N ASP A 221 -8.92 -1.00 -6.70
CA ASP A 221 -9.88 -1.86 -5.99
C ASP A 221 -10.13 -3.20 -6.69
N GLU A 222 -10.07 -3.25 -8.02
CA GLU A 222 -10.19 -4.50 -8.80
C GLU A 222 -8.92 -5.36 -8.70
N VAL A 223 -7.75 -4.72 -8.53
CA VAL A 223 -6.44 -5.38 -8.60
C VAL A 223 -5.93 -5.75 -7.22
N LEU A 224 -5.98 -4.85 -6.25
CA LEU A 224 -5.49 -5.07 -4.89
C LEU A 224 -6.54 -5.78 -4.04
N THR A 225 -6.90 -6.99 -4.42
CA THR A 225 -7.77 -7.85 -3.62
C THR A 225 -6.93 -8.84 -2.81
N GLU A 226 -7.47 -9.30 -1.70
CA GLU A 226 -6.85 -10.31 -0.84
C GLU A 226 -6.45 -11.56 -1.64
N SER A 227 -7.34 -12.03 -2.52
CA SER A 227 -7.09 -13.20 -3.38
C SER A 227 -5.96 -12.98 -4.39
N ASN A 228 -5.86 -11.78 -4.98
CA ASN A 228 -4.80 -11.46 -5.93
C ASN A 228 -3.45 -11.32 -5.23
N LEU A 229 -3.43 -10.73 -4.03
CA LEU A 229 -2.22 -10.56 -3.24
C LEU A 229 -1.68 -11.91 -2.75
N GLU A 230 -2.55 -12.79 -2.28
CA GLU A 230 -2.18 -14.15 -1.88
C GLU A 230 -1.63 -14.94 -3.07
N ALA A 231 -2.31 -14.91 -4.23
CA ALA A 231 -1.85 -15.64 -5.42
C ALA A 231 -0.52 -15.11 -5.99
N ALA A 232 -0.28 -13.79 -5.94
CA ALA A 232 0.90 -13.18 -6.55
C ALA A 232 2.11 -13.06 -5.61
N PHE A 233 1.88 -12.80 -4.31
CA PHE A 233 2.95 -12.57 -3.34
C PHE A 233 3.08 -13.69 -2.31
N GLY A 234 2.10 -14.60 -2.22
CA GLY A 234 2.07 -15.62 -1.16
C GLY A 234 1.92 -15.01 0.23
N THR A 235 1.28 -13.84 0.32
CA THR A 235 1.17 -13.05 1.56
C THR A 235 -0.30 -12.91 1.95
N ASP A 236 -0.61 -13.24 3.21
CA ASP A 236 -1.88 -12.89 3.81
C ASP A 236 -1.96 -11.37 3.97
N ALA A 237 -3.07 -10.78 3.52
CA ALA A 237 -3.29 -9.34 3.63
C ALA A 237 -4.73 -9.04 4.03
N VAL A 238 -4.92 -7.88 4.62
CA VAL A 238 -6.23 -7.23 4.76
C VAL A 238 -6.26 -6.06 3.80
N VAL A 239 -7.34 -5.99 3.01
CA VAL A 239 -7.57 -4.88 2.09
C VAL A 239 -8.75 -4.07 2.60
N THR A 240 -8.54 -2.77 2.77
CA THR A 240 -9.58 -1.83 3.21
C THR A 240 -9.44 -0.50 2.48
N ASN A 241 -10.25 0.49 2.84
CA ASN A 241 -10.10 1.86 2.36
C ASN A 241 -9.40 2.71 3.42
N ASN A 242 -8.44 3.53 3.00
CA ASN A 242 -7.79 4.50 3.85
C ASN A 242 -8.82 5.57 4.30
N PRO A 243 -8.99 5.82 5.61
CA PRO A 243 -10.04 6.73 6.10
C PRO A 243 -9.78 8.20 5.79
N VAL A 244 -8.54 8.57 5.44
CA VAL A 244 -8.15 9.95 5.11
C VAL A 244 -8.27 10.22 3.62
N THR A 245 -7.82 9.28 2.79
CA THR A 245 -7.71 9.47 1.33
C THR A 245 -8.82 8.79 0.54
N GLY A 246 -9.52 7.81 1.13
CA GLY A 246 -10.49 6.95 0.45
C GLY A 246 -9.88 5.94 -0.52
N SER A 247 -8.55 5.95 -0.72
CA SER A 247 -7.85 5.01 -1.58
C SER A 247 -7.75 3.63 -0.93
N VAL A 248 -7.59 2.58 -1.74
CA VAL A 248 -7.33 1.23 -1.26
C VAL A 248 -6.08 1.23 -0.37
N TYR A 249 -6.15 0.48 0.73
CA TYR A 249 -5.08 0.31 1.70
C TYR A 249 -4.85 -1.18 1.95
N VAL A 250 -3.62 -1.61 1.74
CA VAL A 250 -3.16 -2.98 1.93
C VAL A 250 -2.33 -3.05 3.19
N MET A 251 -2.72 -3.95 4.09
CA MET A 251 -1.99 -4.30 5.29
C MET A 251 -1.56 -5.75 5.20
N ALA A 252 -0.25 -5.99 5.07
CA ALA A 252 0.30 -7.34 5.10
C ALA A 252 0.23 -7.90 6.52
N LEU A 253 -0.23 -9.14 6.64
CA LEU A 253 -0.27 -9.90 7.88
C LEU A 253 0.95 -10.83 7.97
N PRO A 254 1.36 -11.22 9.19
CA PRO A 254 2.30 -12.33 9.38
C PRO A 254 1.75 -13.63 8.79
N ASP A 255 2.64 -14.50 8.30
CA ASP A 255 2.27 -15.84 7.80
C ASP A 255 1.50 -16.62 8.88
N GLY A 256 0.33 -17.17 8.53
CA GLY A 256 -0.51 -17.95 9.44
C GLY A 256 -1.51 -17.13 10.27
N ALA A 257 -1.57 -15.80 10.10
CA ALA A 257 -2.55 -14.94 10.77
C ALA A 257 -4.01 -15.28 10.44
N ARG A 258 -4.27 -15.97 9.31
CA ARG A 258 -5.61 -16.44 8.94
C ARG A 258 -5.94 -17.84 9.47
N ASP A 259 -4.93 -18.66 9.75
CA ASP A 259 -5.10 -19.96 10.40
C ASP A 259 -5.30 -19.72 11.91
N ARG A 260 -6.51 -19.28 12.26
CA ARG A 260 -6.94 -19.01 13.65
C ARG A 260 -7.26 -20.29 14.42
N ASP A 261 -6.38 -21.28 14.32
CA ASP A 261 -6.46 -22.53 15.07
C ASP A 261 -5.84 -22.40 16.47
N GLY A 262 -5.34 -21.20 16.82
CA GLY A 262 -4.83 -20.88 18.13
C GLY A 262 -5.94 -20.80 19.20
N PRO A 263 -5.57 -20.72 20.48
CA PRO A 263 -6.54 -20.65 21.58
C PRO A 263 -7.54 -19.51 21.43
N HIS A 264 -8.77 -19.74 21.89
CA HIS A 264 -9.85 -18.74 21.84
C HIS A 264 -9.57 -17.60 22.82
N VAL A 265 -9.57 -16.37 22.31
CA VAL A 265 -9.42 -15.13 23.08
C VAL A 265 -10.64 -14.25 22.85
N HIS A 266 -11.33 -13.90 23.92
CA HIS A 266 -12.48 -12.99 23.86
C HIS A 266 -12.07 -11.56 24.24
N VAL A 267 -12.41 -10.58 23.43
CA VAL A 267 -12.14 -9.16 23.70
C VAL A 267 -13.44 -8.42 23.98
N ILE A 268 -13.56 -7.87 25.18
CA ILE A 268 -14.73 -7.05 25.55
C ILE A 268 -14.54 -5.64 25.00
N GLY A 269 -15.14 -5.34 23.85
CA GLY A 269 -14.96 -4.05 23.18
C GLY A 269 -15.99 -2.96 23.53
N GLY A 270 -15.83 -1.82 22.86
CA GLY A 270 -16.70 -0.66 22.90
C GLY A 270 -15.93 0.64 22.59
N GLY A 271 -16.56 1.55 21.87
CA GLY A 271 -16.03 2.90 21.61
C GLY A 271 -14.71 2.91 20.84
N GLY A 272 -14.45 1.89 20.01
CA GLY A 272 -13.22 1.75 19.23
C GLY A 272 -11.98 1.31 20.03
N ALA A 273 -12.12 0.98 21.32
CA ALA A 273 -10.99 0.64 22.19
C ALA A 273 -10.42 -0.77 21.91
N ALA A 274 -11.22 -1.67 21.33
CA ALA A 274 -10.79 -3.03 21.03
C ALA A 274 -10.10 -3.16 19.67
N ALA A 275 -10.35 -2.27 18.71
CA ALA A 275 -9.92 -2.37 17.32
C ALA A 275 -8.44 -2.79 17.17
N ARG A 276 -7.52 -2.11 17.87
CA ARG A 276 -6.10 -2.44 17.84
C ARG A 276 -5.80 -3.84 18.40
N LEU A 277 -6.49 -4.24 19.47
CA LEU A 277 -6.30 -5.56 20.09
C LEU A 277 -6.86 -6.68 19.22
N LEU A 278 -8.03 -6.48 18.61
CA LEU A 278 -8.62 -7.41 17.65
C LEU A 278 -7.64 -7.71 16.52
N TYR A 279 -7.03 -6.66 15.95
CA TYR A 279 -6.01 -6.81 14.93
C TYR A 279 -4.78 -7.57 15.45
N LEU A 280 -4.21 -7.14 16.58
CA LEU A 280 -2.97 -7.70 17.11
C LEU A 280 -3.12 -9.17 17.49
N LEU A 281 -4.23 -9.55 18.12
CA LEU A 281 -4.51 -10.93 18.51
C LEU A 281 -4.79 -11.81 17.29
N ALA A 282 -5.60 -11.32 16.34
CA ALA A 282 -5.86 -12.07 15.12
C ALA A 282 -4.58 -12.28 14.28
N ALA A 283 -3.75 -11.23 14.16
CA ALA A 283 -2.46 -11.31 13.47
C ALA A 283 -1.46 -12.27 14.14
N SER A 284 -1.69 -12.64 15.40
CA SER A 284 -0.88 -13.59 16.16
C SER A 284 -1.43 -15.01 16.14
N GLY A 285 -2.45 -15.29 15.31
CA GLY A 285 -3.00 -16.64 15.10
C GLY A 285 -4.06 -17.07 16.13
N TYR A 286 -4.49 -16.19 17.03
CA TYR A 286 -5.55 -16.52 17.99
C TYR A 286 -6.93 -16.56 17.33
N GLN A 287 -7.80 -17.46 17.81
CA GLN A 287 -9.22 -17.40 17.51
C GLN A 287 -9.84 -16.27 18.32
N VAL A 288 -10.06 -15.11 17.70
CA VAL A 288 -10.59 -13.93 18.39
C VAL A 288 -12.09 -13.82 18.24
N THR A 289 -12.77 -13.44 19.32
CA THR A 289 -14.18 -13.01 19.32
C THR A 289 -14.34 -11.71 20.08
N THR A 290 -15.45 -10.99 19.88
CA THR A 290 -15.69 -9.73 20.61
C THR A 290 -17.16 -9.45 20.89
N GLY A 291 -17.46 -8.71 21.96
CA GLY A 291 -18.84 -8.33 22.25
C GLY A 291 -19.06 -7.75 23.65
N ALA A 292 -20.26 -7.25 23.96
CA ALA A 292 -21.31 -6.86 23.00
C ALA A 292 -21.06 -5.44 22.46
N LEU A 293 -21.21 -5.25 21.15
CA LEU A 293 -20.90 -3.99 20.46
C LEU A 293 -22.13 -3.42 19.74
N ASN A 294 -22.26 -2.09 19.66
CA ASN A 294 -23.32 -1.46 18.89
C ASN A 294 -22.95 -1.43 17.40
N GLU A 295 -23.93 -1.64 16.52
CA GLU A 295 -23.76 -1.39 15.09
C GLU A 295 -23.32 0.06 14.83
N GLY A 296 -22.28 0.23 13.99
CA GLY A 296 -21.62 1.51 13.74
C GLY A 296 -20.49 1.85 14.71
N ASP A 297 -20.15 0.96 15.66
CA ASP A 297 -18.91 1.06 16.45
C ASP A 297 -17.69 0.65 15.60
N ALA A 298 -16.57 1.37 15.76
CA ALA A 298 -15.32 1.08 15.08
C ALA A 298 -14.78 -0.34 15.41
N ASP A 299 -15.10 -0.87 16.59
CA ASP A 299 -14.76 -2.24 16.96
C ASP A 299 -15.53 -3.28 16.12
N VAL A 300 -16.79 -2.99 15.74
CA VAL A 300 -17.58 -3.86 14.84
C VAL A 300 -17.03 -3.82 13.42
N GLU A 301 -16.69 -2.63 12.94
CA GLU A 301 -16.06 -2.48 11.62
C GLU A 301 -14.75 -3.26 11.55
N THR A 302 -13.91 -3.15 12.59
CA THR A 302 -12.67 -3.91 12.68
C THR A 302 -12.91 -5.41 12.75
N ALA A 303 -13.86 -5.87 13.57
CA ALA A 303 -14.21 -7.28 13.65
C ALA A 303 -14.67 -7.82 12.28
N ARG A 304 -15.51 -7.09 11.56
CA ARG A 304 -15.96 -7.45 10.20
C ARG A 304 -14.80 -7.50 9.20
N MET A 305 -13.92 -6.50 9.20
CA MET A 305 -12.74 -6.45 8.32
C MET A 305 -11.83 -7.65 8.55
N LEU A 306 -11.75 -8.13 9.79
CA LEU A 306 -10.95 -9.29 10.15
C LEU A 306 -11.74 -10.61 10.06
N GLY A 307 -13.04 -10.61 9.76
CA GLY A 307 -13.86 -11.82 9.84
C GLY A 307 -13.85 -12.45 11.25
N ILE A 308 -13.85 -11.61 12.29
CA ILE A 308 -13.96 -11.98 13.71
C ILE A 308 -15.44 -12.05 14.08
N ASP A 309 -15.84 -13.10 14.79
CA ASP A 309 -17.19 -13.23 15.30
C ASP A 309 -17.46 -12.18 16.39
N ALA A 310 -18.52 -11.40 16.19
CA ALA A 310 -18.90 -10.31 17.08
C ALA A 310 -20.36 -10.43 17.52
N VAL A 311 -20.60 -10.33 18.82
CA VAL A 311 -21.96 -10.13 19.35
C VAL A 311 -22.35 -8.67 19.12
N THR A 312 -23.23 -8.41 18.14
CA THR A 312 -23.67 -7.05 17.81
C THR A 312 -25.08 -6.73 18.30
N LEU A 313 -25.32 -5.45 18.55
CA LEU A 313 -26.56 -4.85 19.02
C LEU A 313 -27.04 -3.78 18.04
N GLU A 314 -28.34 -3.49 18.03
CA GLU A 314 -28.86 -2.33 17.30
C GLU A 314 -28.18 -1.02 17.75
N PRO A 315 -28.03 -0.02 16.88
CA PRO A 315 -27.37 1.24 17.22
C PRO A 315 -27.98 1.89 18.47
N TYR A 316 -27.11 2.20 19.45
CA TYR A 316 -27.47 2.84 20.74
C TYR A 316 -28.35 1.98 21.66
N ALA A 317 -28.56 0.70 21.36
CA ALA A 317 -29.33 -0.18 22.21
C ALA A 317 -28.53 -0.58 23.47
N PRO A 318 -29.20 -0.70 24.63
CA PRO A 318 -28.57 -1.33 25.79
C PRO A 318 -28.34 -2.82 25.51
N ILE A 319 -27.36 -3.42 26.20
CA ILE A 319 -27.13 -4.86 26.13
C ILE A 319 -28.35 -5.57 26.75
N ASP A 320 -29.12 -6.28 25.93
CA ASP A 320 -30.23 -7.10 26.39
C ASP A 320 -29.75 -8.43 27.02
N GLU A 321 -30.68 -9.15 27.66
CA GLU A 321 -30.36 -10.37 28.40
C GLU A 321 -29.84 -11.49 27.47
N ALA A 322 -30.37 -11.58 26.25
CA ALA A 322 -29.93 -12.58 25.28
C ALA A 322 -28.50 -12.33 24.80
N SER A 323 -28.16 -11.07 24.54
CA SER A 323 -26.82 -10.66 24.11
C SER A 323 -25.82 -10.73 25.25
N ALA A 324 -26.24 -10.39 26.48
CA ALA A 324 -25.41 -10.57 27.67
C ALA A 324 -25.07 -12.04 27.91
N GLU A 325 -26.01 -12.96 27.70
CA GLU A 325 -25.74 -14.40 27.84
C GLU A 325 -24.79 -14.89 26.75
N LYS A 326 -24.94 -14.46 25.49
CA LYS A 326 -23.97 -14.78 24.42
C LYS A 326 -22.56 -14.31 24.74
N VAL A 327 -22.40 -13.07 25.22
CA VAL A 327 -21.07 -12.56 25.62
C VAL A 327 -20.51 -13.39 26.76
N LYS A 328 -21.34 -13.79 27.71
CA LYS A 328 -20.92 -14.65 28.81
C LYS A 328 -20.49 -16.04 28.31
N GLU A 329 -21.21 -16.65 27.37
CA GLU A 329 -20.82 -17.91 26.73
C GLU A 329 -19.45 -17.79 26.06
N GLU A 330 -19.21 -16.71 25.30
CA GLU A 330 -17.90 -16.45 24.68
C GLU A 330 -16.78 -16.24 25.70
N VAL A 331 -17.07 -15.56 26.82
CA VAL A 331 -16.11 -15.38 27.92
C VAL A 331 -15.79 -16.70 28.63
N GLU A 332 -16.79 -17.56 28.84
CA GLU A 332 -16.62 -18.86 29.51
C GLU A 332 -15.90 -19.88 28.62
N SER A 333 -16.02 -19.78 27.29
CA SER A 333 -15.29 -20.66 26.37
C SER A 333 -13.86 -20.18 26.05
N ALA A 334 -13.56 -18.91 26.30
CA ALA A 334 -12.27 -18.32 25.99
C ALA A 334 -11.18 -18.77 26.96
N ALA A 335 -10.02 -19.14 26.42
CA ALA A 335 -8.82 -19.39 27.21
C ALA A 335 -8.36 -18.12 27.94
N VAL A 336 -8.55 -16.95 27.32
CA VAL A 336 -8.25 -15.63 27.90
C VAL A 336 -9.31 -14.62 27.50
N THR A 337 -9.77 -13.83 28.46
CA THR A 337 -10.60 -12.64 28.21
C THR A 337 -9.78 -11.37 28.41
N VAL A 338 -9.86 -10.45 27.45
CA VAL A 338 -9.15 -9.16 27.49
C VAL A 338 -10.15 -8.01 27.56
N ILE A 339 -9.98 -7.12 28.54
CA ILE A 339 -10.68 -5.85 28.61
C ILE A 339 -9.70 -4.74 28.21
N PRO A 340 -9.92 -4.03 27.08
CA PRO A 340 -9.09 -2.89 26.66
C PRO A 340 -9.23 -1.72 27.63
N ASP A 341 -8.48 -0.63 27.38
CA ASP A 341 -8.58 0.64 28.11
C ASP A 341 -9.90 1.39 27.77
N LEU A 342 -11.01 0.72 28.05
CA LEU A 342 -12.38 1.05 27.67
C LEU A 342 -12.96 2.13 28.60
N ALA A 343 -13.70 3.06 28.00
CA ALA A 343 -14.62 3.95 28.72
C ALA A 343 -15.90 3.19 29.12
N ILE A 344 -16.18 3.11 30.41
CA ILE A 344 -17.24 2.28 30.96
C ILE A 344 -18.45 3.14 31.31
N GLY A 345 -19.48 3.06 30.47
CA GLY A 345 -20.80 3.62 30.75
C GLY A 345 -21.72 2.63 31.48
N HIS A 346 -22.91 3.10 31.87
CA HIS A 346 -23.94 2.26 32.50
C HIS A 346 -24.34 1.07 31.60
N GLY A 347 -24.32 1.27 30.28
CA GLY A 347 -24.61 0.24 29.28
C GLY A 347 -23.57 -0.88 29.21
N ASN A 348 -22.33 -0.65 29.67
CA ASN A 348 -21.26 -1.65 29.63
C ASN A 348 -21.21 -2.54 30.89
N LEU A 349 -22.04 -2.26 31.90
CA LEU A 349 -22.07 -3.05 33.14
C LEU A 349 -22.35 -4.55 32.92
N PRO A 350 -23.19 -4.97 31.95
CA PRO A 350 -23.35 -6.39 31.60
C PRO A 350 -22.06 -7.03 31.08
N ASN A 351 -21.27 -6.34 30.25
CA ASN A 351 -19.96 -6.84 29.81
C ASN A 351 -19.01 -7.06 30.99
N LEU A 352 -18.96 -6.13 31.95
CA LEU A 352 -18.17 -6.32 33.18
C LEU A 352 -18.65 -7.48 34.05
N ARG A 353 -19.95 -7.83 33.99
CA ARG A 353 -20.48 -9.01 34.67
C ARG A 353 -20.01 -10.28 33.97
N ALA A 354 -20.12 -10.32 32.65
CA ALA A 354 -19.64 -11.44 31.84
C ALA A 354 -18.14 -11.70 32.11
N ALA A 355 -17.31 -10.65 32.13
CA ALA A 355 -15.88 -10.76 32.43
C ALA A 355 -15.54 -11.44 33.77
N ALA A 356 -16.47 -11.43 34.74
CA ALA A 356 -16.26 -12.11 36.02
C ALA A 356 -16.36 -13.65 35.89
N HIS A 357 -16.74 -14.17 34.73
CA HIS A 357 -16.77 -15.60 34.41
C HIS A 357 -15.51 -16.07 33.67
N ALA A 358 -14.58 -15.17 33.34
CA ALA A 358 -13.34 -15.53 32.65
C ALA A 358 -12.41 -16.36 33.56
N ASP A 359 -11.84 -17.43 33.02
CA ASP A 359 -10.81 -18.24 33.69
C ASP A 359 -9.50 -17.44 33.82
N ASN A 360 -9.03 -16.86 32.71
CA ASN A 360 -7.92 -15.92 32.69
C ASN A 360 -8.40 -14.54 32.22
N LEU A 361 -8.18 -13.52 33.05
CA LEU A 361 -8.62 -12.15 32.77
C LEU A 361 -7.43 -11.20 32.67
N ILE A 362 -7.34 -10.46 31.57
CA ILE A 362 -6.35 -9.41 31.35
C ILE A 362 -7.08 -8.07 31.26
N LEU A 363 -6.62 -7.09 32.05
CA LEU A 363 -7.13 -5.72 32.02
C LEU A 363 -6.04 -4.80 31.48
N VAL A 364 -6.39 -4.03 30.46
CA VAL A 364 -5.51 -3.02 29.88
C VAL A 364 -5.75 -1.68 30.57
N GLU A 365 -4.71 -1.13 31.18
CA GLU A 365 -4.73 0.15 31.89
C GLU A 365 -3.64 1.08 31.34
N ASP A 366 -3.98 1.84 30.30
CA ASP A 366 -3.12 2.95 29.84
C ASP A 366 -3.48 4.26 30.57
N ARG A 367 -4.74 4.39 31.01
CA ARG A 367 -5.25 5.52 31.80
C ARG A 367 -5.83 5.05 33.12
N PRO A 368 -5.78 5.89 34.17
CA PRO A 368 -6.47 5.62 35.44
C PRO A 368 -7.97 5.34 35.22
N PHE A 369 -8.52 4.36 35.95
CA PHE A 369 -9.91 3.94 35.75
C PHE A 369 -10.91 5.07 36.04
N GLU A 370 -10.58 5.95 36.98
CA GLU A 370 -11.40 7.10 37.38
C GLU A 370 -11.67 8.06 36.21
N GLU A 371 -10.73 8.16 35.27
CA GLU A 371 -10.87 9.03 34.07
C GLU A 371 -11.82 8.43 33.02
N ARG A 372 -12.11 7.14 33.13
CA ARG A 372 -12.90 6.37 32.15
C ARG A 372 -14.11 5.67 32.76
N ASN A 373 -14.44 5.97 34.02
CA ASN A 373 -15.64 5.47 34.70
C ASN A 373 -16.81 6.45 34.60
N TYR A 374 -17.75 6.16 33.70
CA TYR A 374 -19.03 6.87 33.56
C TYR A 374 -20.22 6.09 34.13
N ALA A 375 -19.96 4.95 34.80
CA ALA A 375 -20.95 4.12 35.47
C ALA A 375 -21.05 4.39 36.99
N GLY A 376 -20.23 5.32 37.49
CA GLY A 376 -20.18 5.71 38.90
C GLY A 376 -19.71 4.57 39.81
N VAL A 377 -20.19 4.58 41.05
CA VAL A 377 -19.76 3.65 42.11
C VAL A 377 -19.94 2.17 41.71
N ARG A 378 -21.03 1.85 40.98
CA ARG A 378 -21.27 0.48 40.52
C ARG A 378 -20.25 0.00 39.48
N GLY A 379 -19.73 0.91 38.66
CA GLY A 379 -18.64 0.61 37.73
C GLY A 379 -17.33 0.39 38.46
N GLU A 380 -17.03 1.27 39.42
CA GLU A 380 -15.85 1.22 40.29
C GLU A 380 -15.75 -0.08 41.06
N GLU A 381 -16.80 -0.45 41.81
CA GLU A 381 -16.83 -1.70 42.60
C GLU A 381 -16.58 -2.94 41.74
N ARG A 382 -17.19 -2.99 40.54
CA ARG A 382 -17.03 -4.13 39.63
C ARG A 382 -15.65 -4.18 39.01
N TYR A 383 -15.16 -3.04 38.51
CA TYR A 383 -13.86 -2.99 37.88
C TYR A 383 -12.74 -3.32 38.89
N HIS A 384 -12.83 -2.81 40.12
CA HIS A 384 -11.89 -3.19 41.19
C HIS A 384 -11.92 -4.69 41.48
N SER A 385 -13.10 -5.30 41.57
CA SER A 385 -13.22 -6.74 41.77
C SER A 385 -12.59 -7.56 40.64
N LEU A 386 -12.69 -7.08 39.39
CA LEU A 386 -12.02 -7.71 38.25
C LEU A 386 -10.50 -7.51 38.29
N ARG A 387 -10.05 -6.31 38.69
CA ARG A 387 -8.63 -5.97 38.83
C ARG A 387 -7.90 -6.80 39.88
N GLU A 388 -8.59 -7.18 40.96
CA GLU A 388 -8.02 -8.03 42.02
C GLU A 388 -7.77 -9.47 41.57
N ARG A 389 -8.49 -9.95 40.55
CA ARG A 389 -8.35 -11.32 40.02
C ARG A 389 -7.58 -11.40 38.71
N GLY A 390 -7.59 -10.34 37.92
CA GLY A 390 -6.98 -10.32 36.59
C GLY A 390 -5.57 -9.76 36.59
N THR A 391 -4.85 -10.02 35.51
CA THR A 391 -3.54 -9.44 35.25
C THR A 391 -3.71 -8.06 34.61
N VAL A 392 -3.13 -7.03 35.24
CA VAL A 392 -3.18 -5.66 34.73
C VAL A 392 -1.91 -5.38 33.92
N VAL A 393 -2.09 -4.92 32.68
CA VAL A 393 -0.99 -4.59 31.77
C VAL A 393 -1.24 -3.30 31.01
N GLU A 394 -0.18 -2.73 30.45
CA GLU A 394 -0.29 -1.65 29.46
C GLU A 394 -0.56 -2.25 28.07
N SER A 395 -1.16 -1.47 27.17
CA SER A 395 -1.54 -1.87 25.81
C SER A 395 -0.43 -2.49 24.96
N ARG A 396 0.84 -2.20 25.28
CA ARG A 396 2.01 -2.74 24.57
C ARG A 396 2.39 -4.16 24.98
N ASN A 397 1.95 -4.61 26.16
CA ASN A 397 2.34 -5.89 26.76
C ASN A 397 1.21 -6.93 26.72
N VAL A 398 0.10 -6.62 26.04
CA VAL A 398 -1.08 -7.51 25.98
C VAL A 398 -0.74 -8.85 25.36
N LEU A 399 0.07 -8.87 24.29
CA LEU A 399 0.41 -10.12 23.62
C LEU A 399 1.17 -11.09 24.54
N GLU A 400 2.23 -10.58 25.17
CA GLU A 400 3.06 -11.34 26.12
C GLU A 400 2.22 -11.85 27.31
N ALA A 401 1.26 -11.03 27.78
CA ALA A 401 0.37 -11.43 28.87
C ALA A 401 -0.63 -12.53 28.46
N VAL A 402 -1.15 -12.47 27.22
CA VAL A 402 -2.02 -13.51 26.66
C VAL A 402 -1.25 -14.81 26.50
N GLU A 403 -0.04 -14.76 25.93
CA GLU A 403 0.86 -15.91 25.80
C GLU A 403 1.14 -16.56 27.17
N SER A 404 1.53 -15.75 28.16
CA SER A 404 1.84 -16.26 29.50
C SER A 404 0.63 -16.88 30.20
N ALA A 405 -0.58 -16.32 30.02
CA ALA A 405 -1.80 -16.87 30.59
C ALA A 405 -2.17 -18.23 29.97
N ILE A 406 -1.99 -18.37 28.66
CA ILE A 406 -2.23 -19.61 27.92
C ILE A 406 -1.22 -20.69 28.32
N GLU A 407 0.07 -20.36 28.43
CA GLU A 407 1.10 -21.32 28.84
C GLU A 407 0.96 -21.81 30.29
N SER A 408 0.26 -21.03 31.13
CA SER A 408 0.06 -21.32 32.55
C SER A 408 -1.23 -22.11 32.84
N SER A 409 -2.07 -22.33 31.82
CA SER A 409 -3.36 -23.05 31.88
C SER A 409 -3.22 -24.50 31.45
#